data_AF-A0A522RDN1-F1
#
_entry.id   AF-A0A522RDN1-F1
#
_cell.length_a   1.000
_cell.length_b   1.000
_cell.length_c   1.000
_cell.angle_alpha   90.00
_cell.angle_beta   90.00
_cell.angle_gamma   90.00
#
_symmetry.space_group_name_H-M   'P 1'
#
loop_
_entity.id
_entity.type
_entity.pdbx_description
1 polymer ?
#
loop_
_entity_poly.entity_id
_entity_poly.type
_entity_poly.pdbx_seq_one_letter_code
_entity_poly.pdbx_strand_id
1 'polypeptide(L)'
;PALPTGSVTQEPFYPRLTALGRKQPVTRDLEGSGSEPPHWGRWFRVIDVDHPQGEVVMKGPDDKPLLILAHKGKGRVGMLLSDQGWLWARNYEGGGPYVALYRRIAHWLMKEPELEEERLTAEGSGMTLDITRQTMADEAGNASVTTPSGKTLTVPLKKTKPGLFTGSVDTNEIGLYRVANGKLTTLAHVGPINAPEFADPVSTTRKLQPFAEATGGSVRRISDASGNLTLPNIVPVSRSSGASGNDWIGLRTTGDSVLKAVDRVPLFGGFFGLALLLFALGAMWYREGR
;
A
#
# COMPACT_ATOMS: atom_id res chain seq x y z
N PRO A 1 -9.05 -32.01 11.08
CA PRO A 1 -7.85 -31.93 10.22
C PRO A 1 -7.36 -33.32 9.81
N ALA A 2 -7.29 -34.29 10.72
CA ALA A 2 -7.13 -35.69 10.34
C ALA A 2 -7.88 -36.58 11.36
N LEU A 3 -8.11 -37.84 11.00
CA LEU A 3 -8.72 -38.83 11.88
C LEU A 3 -7.62 -39.71 12.48
N PRO A 4 -7.57 -39.89 13.81
CA PRO A 4 -6.61 -40.81 14.42
C PRO A 4 -6.93 -42.25 14.03
N THR A 5 -5.91 -43.02 13.72
CA THR A 5 -6.02 -44.46 13.43
C THR A 5 -6.16 -45.31 14.69
N GLY A 6 -5.93 -44.72 15.87
CA GLY A 6 -5.86 -45.43 17.15
C GLY A 6 -4.49 -46.07 17.41
N SER A 7 -3.57 -46.02 16.44
CA SER A 7 -2.19 -46.49 16.59
C SER A 7 -1.22 -45.35 16.90
N VAL A 8 -0.11 -45.71 17.53
CA VAL A 8 0.94 -44.77 17.96
C VAL A 8 2.28 -45.36 17.57
N THR A 9 3.08 -44.59 16.85
CA THR A 9 4.44 -44.98 16.50
C THR A 9 5.40 -44.53 17.59
N GLN A 10 6.16 -45.47 18.15
CA GLN A 10 7.08 -45.25 19.26
C GLN A 10 8.52 -45.57 18.89
N GLU A 11 9.20 -44.65 18.22
CA GLU A 11 10.61 -44.78 17.83
C GLU A 11 11.32 -43.42 17.85
N PRO A 12 12.64 -43.37 18.05
CA PRO A 12 13.38 -42.11 18.05
C PRO A 12 13.45 -41.48 16.65
N PHE A 13 13.00 -40.23 16.52
CA PHE A 13 13.09 -39.46 15.29
C PHE A 13 13.43 -38.00 15.54
N TYR A 14 14.04 -37.34 14.56
CA TYR A 14 14.16 -35.90 14.52
C TYR A 14 12.92 -35.33 13.82
N PRO A 15 12.14 -34.44 14.49
CA PRO A 15 11.11 -33.67 13.81
C PRO A 15 11.72 -32.94 12.61
N ARG A 16 11.07 -32.95 11.44
CA ARG A 16 11.58 -32.30 10.23
C ARG A 16 10.54 -31.42 9.59
N LEU A 17 10.98 -30.32 8.98
CA LEU A 17 10.10 -29.50 8.14
C LEU A 17 9.84 -30.20 6.80
N THR A 18 8.59 -30.17 6.34
CA THR A 18 8.25 -30.55 4.96
C THR A 18 8.62 -29.42 4.00
N ALA A 19 8.52 -29.66 2.68
CA ALA A 19 8.70 -28.60 1.69
C ALA A 19 7.70 -27.44 1.89
N LEU A 20 6.47 -27.75 2.30
CA LEU A 20 5.45 -26.75 2.68
C LEU A 20 5.83 -26.04 3.99
N GLY A 21 6.30 -26.77 5.00
CA GLY A 21 6.73 -26.18 6.27
C GLY A 21 7.88 -25.19 6.15
N ARG A 22 8.74 -25.34 5.13
CA ARG A 22 9.78 -24.34 4.83
C ARG A 22 9.20 -23.04 4.29
N LYS A 23 8.05 -23.07 3.62
CA LYS A 23 7.36 -21.86 3.11
C LYS A 23 6.49 -21.19 4.16
N GLN A 24 5.92 -21.98 5.07
CA GLN A 24 4.90 -21.53 5.99
C GLN A 24 5.43 -20.58 7.07
N PRO A 25 4.81 -19.40 7.34
CA PRO A 25 5.30 -18.45 8.34
C PRO A 25 5.43 -19.03 9.75
N VAL A 26 4.60 -20.00 10.11
CA VAL A 26 4.62 -20.65 11.43
C VAL A 26 5.94 -21.39 11.67
N THR A 27 6.42 -22.12 10.66
CA THR A 27 7.53 -23.07 10.79
C THR A 27 8.80 -22.65 10.05
N ARG A 28 8.71 -21.69 9.13
CA ARG A 28 9.87 -21.12 8.43
C ARG A 28 10.77 -20.38 9.41
N ASP A 29 12.07 -20.41 9.16
CA ASP A 29 13.08 -19.68 9.95
C ASP A 29 12.99 -20.02 11.46
N LEU A 30 12.57 -21.26 11.78
CA LEU A 30 12.76 -21.81 13.12
C LEU A 30 14.25 -22.08 13.32
N GLU A 31 14.78 -21.65 14.47
CA GLU A 31 16.17 -21.88 14.83
C GLU A 31 16.50 -23.38 14.79
N GLY A 32 17.64 -23.74 14.18
CA GLY A 32 18.06 -25.14 14.02
C GLY A 32 17.37 -25.92 12.89
N SER A 33 16.41 -25.33 12.16
CA SER A 33 15.70 -26.01 11.04
C SER A 33 16.50 -26.14 9.73
N GLY A 34 17.62 -25.41 9.61
CA GLY A 34 18.39 -25.29 8.37
C GLY A 34 19.37 -26.43 8.09
N SER A 35 19.60 -27.33 9.04
CA SER A 35 20.52 -28.48 8.94
C SER A 35 19.77 -29.79 8.74
N GLU A 36 20.46 -30.82 8.22
CA GLU A 36 19.97 -32.19 8.21
C GLU A 36 21.03 -33.12 8.85
N PRO A 37 20.74 -33.77 10.00
CA PRO A 37 19.51 -33.65 10.78
C PRO A 37 19.33 -32.23 11.37
N PRO A 38 18.09 -31.79 11.64
CA PRO A 38 17.83 -30.53 12.33
C PRO A 38 18.56 -30.50 13.68
N HIS A 39 19.02 -29.32 14.10
CA HIS A 39 19.64 -29.10 15.40
C HIS A 39 18.59 -29.06 16.52
N TRP A 40 17.76 -30.10 16.58
CA TRP A 40 16.67 -30.27 17.52
C TRP A 40 16.84 -31.60 18.25
N GLY A 41 16.40 -31.66 19.51
CA GLY A 41 16.36 -32.93 20.23
C GLY A 41 15.35 -33.90 19.62
N ARG A 42 15.58 -35.21 19.76
CA ARG A 42 14.68 -36.23 19.24
C ARG A 42 13.36 -36.27 19.98
N TRP A 43 12.30 -36.63 19.26
CA TRP A 43 11.06 -37.13 19.83
C TRP A 43 10.97 -38.64 19.59
N PHE A 44 10.04 -39.28 20.28
CA PHE A 44 9.89 -40.72 20.37
C PHE A 44 8.46 -41.18 20.06
N ARG A 45 7.50 -40.25 19.94
CA ARG A 45 6.08 -40.59 19.81
C ARG A 45 5.38 -39.71 18.79
N VAL A 46 4.69 -40.34 17.85
CA VAL A 46 3.72 -39.68 16.96
C VAL A 46 2.42 -40.48 16.94
N ILE A 47 1.29 -39.77 16.95
CA ILE A 47 -0.05 -40.32 16.83
C ILE A 47 -0.35 -40.48 15.35
N ASP A 48 -0.63 -41.71 14.93
CA ASP A 48 -0.85 -42.00 13.52
C ASP A 48 -2.25 -41.55 13.10
N VAL A 49 -2.30 -40.77 12.02
CA VAL A 49 -3.55 -40.28 11.44
C VAL A 49 -3.69 -40.71 10.00
N ASP A 50 -4.95 -40.83 9.58
CA ASP A 50 -5.31 -41.14 8.20
C ASP A 50 -5.89 -39.91 7.50
N HIS A 51 -5.67 -39.82 6.19
CA HIS A 51 -6.16 -38.76 5.29
C HIS A 51 -6.04 -37.33 5.86
N PRO A 52 -4.81 -36.79 6.05
CA PRO A 52 -4.64 -35.44 6.56
C PRO A 52 -5.22 -34.39 5.59
N GLN A 53 -6.12 -33.57 6.11
CA GLN A 53 -6.73 -32.41 5.46
C GLN A 53 -6.01 -31.14 5.91
N GLY A 54 -5.39 -30.45 4.96
CA GLY A 54 -4.62 -29.23 5.18
C GLY A 54 -3.15 -29.41 4.80
N GLU A 55 -2.31 -28.52 5.31
CA GLU A 55 -0.88 -28.47 5.03
C GLU A 55 -0.11 -29.22 6.12
N VAL A 56 0.55 -30.31 5.73
CA VAL A 56 1.51 -31.00 6.61
C VAL A 56 2.80 -30.19 6.59
N VAL A 57 3.09 -29.47 7.68
CA VAL A 57 4.25 -28.55 7.76
C VAL A 57 5.43 -29.19 8.49
N MET A 58 5.19 -30.19 9.33
CA MET A 58 6.24 -31.00 9.94
C MET A 58 5.93 -32.47 9.78
N LYS A 59 7.00 -33.27 9.65
CA LYS A 59 6.95 -34.73 9.55
C LYS A 59 7.83 -35.38 10.61
N GLY A 60 7.44 -36.58 11.02
CA GLY A 60 8.14 -37.42 11.97
C GLY A 60 8.76 -38.66 11.28
N PRO A 61 8.72 -39.84 11.94
CA PRO A 61 9.26 -41.07 11.39
C PRO A 61 8.47 -41.50 10.14
N ASP A 62 9.13 -42.14 9.18
CA ASP A 62 8.53 -42.62 7.92
C ASP A 62 7.64 -41.59 7.20
N ASP A 63 8.06 -40.32 7.23
CA ASP A 63 7.31 -39.19 6.65
C ASP A 63 5.89 -39.00 7.23
N LYS A 64 5.57 -39.61 8.38
CA LYS A 64 4.29 -39.45 9.06
C LYS A 64 4.06 -37.99 9.45
N PRO A 65 2.84 -37.46 9.30
CA PRO A 65 2.55 -36.08 9.63
C PRO A 65 2.74 -35.83 11.13
N LEU A 66 3.39 -34.71 11.46
CA LEU A 66 3.64 -34.30 12.84
C LEU A 66 2.88 -33.03 13.22
N LEU A 67 2.87 -32.03 12.33
CA LEU A 67 2.11 -30.80 12.51
C LEU A 67 1.32 -30.52 11.22
N ILE A 68 0.01 -30.39 11.37
CA ILE A 68 -0.92 -30.09 10.28
C ILE A 68 -1.60 -28.75 10.57
N LEU A 69 -1.55 -27.84 9.60
CA LEU A 69 -2.26 -26.57 9.64
C LEU A 69 -3.38 -26.58 8.59
N ALA A 70 -4.59 -26.22 8.98
CA ALA A 70 -5.76 -26.26 8.11
C ALA A 70 -6.68 -25.07 8.34
N HIS A 71 -7.37 -24.66 7.27
CA HIS A 71 -8.45 -23.68 7.34
C HIS A 71 -9.81 -24.39 7.35
N LYS A 72 -10.73 -23.92 8.20
CA LYS A 72 -12.12 -24.40 8.25
C LYS A 72 -13.06 -23.20 8.22
N GLY A 73 -13.55 -22.88 7.03
CA GLY A 73 -14.33 -21.66 6.80
C GLY A 73 -13.47 -20.43 7.09
N LYS A 74 -13.88 -19.61 8.07
CA LYS A 74 -13.08 -18.48 8.58
C LYS A 74 -12.17 -18.87 9.75
N GLY A 75 -12.20 -20.11 10.24
CA GLY A 75 -11.38 -20.56 11.35
C GLY A 75 -10.06 -21.19 10.90
N ARG A 76 -9.09 -21.24 11.82
CA ARG A 76 -7.81 -21.92 11.65
C ARG A 76 -7.69 -23.05 12.65
N VAL A 77 -7.09 -24.16 12.24
CA VAL A 77 -6.88 -25.34 13.07
C VAL A 77 -5.45 -25.83 12.91
N GLY A 78 -4.73 -25.90 14.02
CA GLY A 78 -3.41 -26.52 14.11
C GLY A 78 -3.51 -27.81 14.88
N MET A 79 -2.99 -28.90 14.32
CA MET A 79 -3.03 -30.23 14.93
C MET A 79 -1.60 -30.76 15.03
N LEU A 80 -1.09 -30.81 16.25
CA LEU A 80 0.19 -31.42 16.59
C LEU A 80 -0.05 -32.86 17.02
N LEU A 81 0.58 -33.81 16.35
CA LEU A 81 0.37 -35.24 16.50
C LEU A 81 1.39 -35.88 17.45
N SER A 82 1.95 -35.09 18.35
CA SER A 82 2.83 -35.56 19.41
C SER A 82 2.58 -34.74 20.67
N ASP A 83 2.69 -35.40 21.81
CA ASP A 83 2.65 -34.75 23.12
C ASP A 83 4.05 -34.38 23.62
N GLN A 84 5.10 -34.73 22.89
CA GLN A 84 6.48 -34.69 23.40
C GLN A 84 7.21 -33.36 23.19
N GLY A 85 6.48 -32.28 22.89
CA GLY A 85 7.05 -30.93 22.86
C GLY A 85 7.75 -30.53 24.16
N TRP A 86 7.34 -31.12 25.30
CA TRP A 86 7.98 -30.90 26.60
C TRP A 86 9.45 -31.37 26.66
N LEU A 87 9.89 -32.30 25.80
CA LEU A 87 11.30 -32.71 25.74
C LEU A 87 12.20 -31.54 25.34
N TRP A 88 11.76 -30.76 24.35
CA TRP A 88 12.45 -29.54 23.95
C TRP A 88 12.43 -28.47 25.05
N ALA A 89 11.30 -28.33 25.77
CA ALA A 89 11.21 -27.42 26.89
C ALA A 89 12.17 -27.78 28.05
N ARG A 90 12.53 -29.06 28.19
CA ARG A 90 13.54 -29.55 29.14
C ARG A 90 14.97 -29.56 28.60
N ASN A 91 15.20 -28.94 27.45
CA ASN A 91 16.50 -28.91 26.78
C ASN A 91 17.09 -30.31 26.47
N TYR A 92 16.22 -31.31 26.25
CA TYR A 92 16.67 -32.66 25.89
C TYR A 92 17.42 -32.62 24.56
N GLU A 93 18.63 -33.21 24.53
CA GLU A 93 19.52 -33.24 23.35
C GLU A 93 19.74 -31.86 22.69
N GLY A 94 19.89 -30.83 23.51
CA GLY A 94 20.10 -29.46 23.02
C GLY A 94 18.83 -28.73 22.58
N GLY A 95 17.63 -29.30 22.85
CA GLY A 95 16.36 -28.59 22.97
C GLY A 95 15.93 -27.70 21.80
N GLY A 96 14.92 -28.14 21.03
CA GLY A 96 14.43 -27.39 19.87
C GLY A 96 13.62 -26.12 20.18
N PRO A 97 13.12 -25.43 19.13
CA PRO A 97 12.47 -24.12 19.22
C PRO A 97 11.00 -24.21 19.71
N TYR A 98 10.76 -24.85 20.85
CA TYR A 98 9.43 -25.05 21.43
C TYR A 98 8.68 -23.72 21.61
N VAL A 99 9.27 -22.75 22.32
CA VAL A 99 8.58 -21.48 22.62
C VAL A 99 8.20 -20.76 21.34
N ALA A 100 9.10 -20.70 20.35
CA ALA A 100 8.84 -20.06 19.08
C ALA A 100 7.74 -20.79 18.29
N LEU A 101 7.80 -22.12 18.21
CA LEU A 101 6.81 -22.93 17.50
C LEU A 101 5.41 -22.75 18.07
N TYR A 102 5.24 -22.96 19.39
CA TYR A 102 3.92 -22.88 20.02
C TYR A 102 3.35 -21.45 20.01
N ARG A 103 4.21 -20.43 20.20
CA ARG A 103 3.78 -19.02 20.10
C ARG A 103 3.30 -18.70 18.69
N ARG A 104 4.04 -19.10 17.66
CA ARG A 104 3.65 -18.86 16.26
C ARG A 104 2.40 -19.63 15.88
N ILE A 105 2.22 -20.88 16.36
CA ILE A 105 0.96 -21.60 16.17
C ILE A 105 -0.19 -20.81 16.79
N ALA A 106 -0.05 -20.35 18.04
CA ALA A 106 -1.09 -19.57 18.72
C ALA A 106 -1.42 -18.26 17.98
N HIS A 107 -0.40 -17.49 17.58
CA HIS A 107 -0.60 -16.24 16.82
C HIS A 107 -1.23 -16.50 15.45
N TRP A 108 -0.84 -17.57 14.77
CA TRP A 108 -1.45 -17.96 13.50
C TRP A 108 -2.92 -18.31 13.68
N LEU A 109 -3.27 -19.06 14.74
CA LEU A 109 -4.66 -19.37 15.11
C LEU A 109 -5.48 -18.12 15.41
N MET A 110 -4.87 -17.10 16.02
CA MET A 110 -5.48 -15.79 16.30
C MET A 110 -5.56 -14.87 15.07
N LYS A 111 -5.00 -15.29 13.93
CA LYS A 111 -4.91 -14.50 12.68
C LYS A 111 -4.09 -13.23 12.78
N GLU A 112 -2.94 -13.34 13.44
CA GLU A 112 -1.96 -12.26 13.44
C GLU A 112 -1.49 -11.97 12.00
N PRO A 113 -1.53 -10.70 11.53
CA PRO A 113 -1.16 -10.32 10.17
C PRO A 113 0.25 -10.75 9.76
N GLU A 114 1.17 -10.88 10.72
CA GLU A 114 2.55 -11.31 10.46
C GLU A 114 2.67 -12.77 10.01
N LEU A 115 1.70 -13.61 10.37
CA LEU A 115 1.70 -15.04 10.08
C LEU A 115 0.71 -15.42 8.98
N GLU A 116 0.20 -14.45 8.23
CA GLU A 116 -0.61 -14.72 7.04
C GLU A 116 0.20 -15.43 5.95
N GLU A 117 -0.36 -16.52 5.43
CA GLU A 117 0.20 -17.31 4.32
C GLU A 117 0.29 -16.50 3.02
N GLU A 118 -0.64 -15.58 2.83
CA GLU A 118 -0.78 -14.77 1.63
C GLU A 118 -0.75 -13.29 2.02
N ARG A 119 0.46 -12.71 1.99
CA ARG A 119 0.69 -11.33 2.41
C ARG A 119 1.53 -10.55 1.42
N LEU A 120 1.18 -9.28 1.21
CA LEU A 120 1.96 -8.32 0.43
C LEU A 120 2.29 -7.14 1.33
N THR A 121 3.58 -6.86 1.49
CA THR A 121 4.08 -5.69 2.22
C THR A 121 4.97 -4.87 1.32
N ALA A 122 4.98 -3.56 1.53
CA ALA A 122 5.85 -2.65 0.82
C ALA A 122 6.35 -1.58 1.79
N GLU A 123 7.63 -1.25 1.70
CA GLU A 123 8.30 -0.31 2.60
C GLU A 123 9.20 0.60 1.77
N GLY A 124 9.20 1.90 2.09
CA GLY A 124 10.08 2.87 1.47
C GLY A 124 11.33 3.07 2.29
N SER A 125 12.50 2.83 1.69
CA SER A 125 13.81 3.10 2.28
C SER A 125 14.49 4.21 1.49
N GLY A 126 14.37 5.45 1.97
CA GLY A 126 14.85 6.64 1.26
C GLY A 126 14.07 6.86 -0.04
N MET A 127 14.73 6.62 -1.18
CA MET A 127 14.13 6.71 -2.52
C MET A 127 13.88 5.33 -3.17
N THR A 128 14.07 4.26 -2.41
CA THR A 128 13.89 2.89 -2.87
C THR A 128 12.59 2.33 -2.30
N LEU A 129 11.81 1.63 -3.12
CA LEU A 129 10.62 0.91 -2.69
C LEU A 129 10.92 -0.58 -2.65
N ASP A 130 10.93 -1.15 -1.45
CA ASP A 130 11.10 -2.58 -1.22
C ASP A 130 9.75 -3.27 -1.09
N ILE A 131 9.52 -4.29 -1.90
CA ILE A 131 8.28 -5.05 -2.00
C ILE A 131 8.56 -6.46 -1.53
N THR A 132 7.78 -6.95 -0.59
CA THR A 132 7.88 -8.32 -0.08
C THR A 132 6.53 -9.02 -0.21
N ARG A 133 6.55 -10.20 -0.83
CA ARG A 133 5.40 -11.07 -1.06
C ARG A 133 5.62 -12.41 -0.40
N GLN A 134 4.75 -12.73 0.56
CA GLN A 134 4.65 -14.03 1.21
C GLN A 134 3.57 -14.85 0.50
N THR A 135 3.88 -16.04 0.00
CA THR A 135 2.88 -16.96 -0.60
C THR A 135 3.27 -18.41 -0.41
N MET A 136 2.28 -19.29 -0.35
CA MET A 136 2.48 -20.75 -0.34
C MET A 136 2.71 -21.34 -1.74
N ALA A 137 2.39 -20.57 -2.79
CA ALA A 137 2.65 -20.93 -4.18
C ALA A 137 4.17 -21.02 -4.49
N ASP A 138 4.52 -21.64 -5.61
CA ASP A 138 5.91 -21.71 -6.07
C ASP A 138 6.41 -20.43 -6.72
N GLU A 139 5.49 -19.60 -7.23
CA GLU A 139 5.77 -18.34 -7.89
C GLU A 139 4.80 -17.25 -7.41
N ALA A 140 5.33 -16.03 -7.23
CA ALA A 140 4.55 -14.85 -6.85
C ALA A 140 4.11 -13.97 -8.05
N GLY A 141 4.70 -14.20 -9.23
CA GLY A 141 4.52 -13.34 -10.39
C GLY A 141 5.07 -11.93 -10.19
N ASN A 142 4.62 -10.99 -11.03
CA ASN A 142 5.06 -9.59 -10.98
C ASN A 142 4.15 -8.75 -10.05
N ALA A 143 4.72 -7.75 -9.39
CA ALA A 143 3.98 -6.72 -8.68
C ALA A 143 3.72 -5.52 -9.60
N SER A 144 2.52 -4.97 -9.54
CA SER A 144 2.13 -3.72 -10.19
C SER A 144 2.23 -2.58 -9.19
N VAL A 145 3.09 -1.61 -9.46
CA VAL A 145 3.33 -0.44 -8.61
C VAL A 145 2.75 0.80 -9.28
N THR A 146 1.79 1.46 -8.65
CA THR A 146 1.29 2.76 -9.09
C THR A 146 2.01 3.87 -8.33
N THR A 147 2.64 4.79 -9.07
CA THR A 147 3.36 5.95 -8.55
C THR A 147 2.41 7.03 -8.03
N PRO A 148 2.90 8.01 -7.24
CA PRO A 148 2.12 9.17 -6.83
C PRO A 148 1.53 9.96 -8.01
N SER A 149 2.25 10.03 -9.14
CA SER A 149 1.76 10.64 -10.39
C SER A 149 0.71 9.82 -11.15
N GLY A 150 0.41 8.59 -10.69
CA GLY A 150 -0.57 7.69 -11.30
C GLY A 150 -0.03 6.78 -12.40
N LYS A 151 1.28 6.80 -12.67
CA LYS A 151 1.91 5.86 -13.62
C LYS A 151 2.01 4.46 -13.01
N THR A 152 1.90 3.43 -13.84
CA THR A 152 2.04 2.04 -13.40
C THR A 152 3.35 1.44 -13.89
N LEU A 153 4.09 0.82 -12.97
CA LEU A 153 5.35 0.12 -13.17
C LEU A 153 5.16 -1.34 -12.81
N THR A 154 5.81 -2.24 -13.55
CA THR A 154 5.80 -3.68 -13.25
C THR A 154 7.15 -4.07 -12.67
N VAL A 155 7.15 -4.62 -11.45
CA VAL A 155 8.34 -5.05 -10.74
C VAL A 155 8.34 -6.58 -10.61
N PRO A 156 9.32 -7.30 -11.18
CA PRO A 156 9.42 -8.74 -11.02
C PRO A 156 9.83 -9.11 -9.60
N LEU A 157 9.08 -10.01 -8.96
CA LEU A 157 9.40 -10.50 -7.63
C LEU A 157 10.27 -11.76 -7.74
N LYS A 158 11.46 -11.73 -7.14
CA LYS A 158 12.40 -12.86 -7.14
C LYS A 158 12.28 -13.64 -5.84
N LYS A 159 12.39 -14.96 -5.92
CA LYS A 159 12.36 -15.84 -4.75
C LYS A 159 13.65 -15.66 -3.94
N THR A 160 13.51 -15.19 -2.71
CA THR A 160 14.64 -14.93 -1.80
C THR A 160 14.75 -16.02 -0.74
N LYS A 161 13.60 -16.47 -0.23
CA LYS A 161 13.49 -17.62 0.69
C LYS A 161 12.30 -18.49 0.28
N PRO A 162 12.20 -19.74 0.77
CA PRO A 162 10.98 -20.51 0.58
C PRO A 162 9.74 -19.72 1.05
N GLY A 163 8.79 -19.53 0.14
CA GLY A 163 7.56 -18.77 0.38
C GLY A 163 7.72 -17.24 0.46
N LEU A 164 8.93 -16.69 0.28
CA LEU A 164 9.19 -15.25 0.32
C LEU A 164 9.80 -14.77 -0.99
N PHE A 165 9.16 -13.78 -1.60
CA PHE A 165 9.57 -13.16 -2.84
C PHE A 165 9.77 -11.67 -2.62
N THR A 166 10.89 -11.13 -3.07
CA THR A 166 11.20 -9.71 -2.91
C THR A 166 11.48 -9.05 -4.25
N GLY A 167 11.07 -7.80 -4.38
CA GLY A 167 11.43 -6.92 -5.48
C GLY A 167 11.78 -5.56 -4.92
N SER A 168 12.65 -4.84 -5.61
CA SER A 168 13.03 -3.48 -5.22
C SER A 168 13.02 -2.61 -6.48
N VAL A 169 12.59 -1.37 -6.32
CA VAL A 169 12.54 -0.39 -7.41
C VAL A 169 13.00 0.97 -6.90
N ASP A 170 13.97 1.54 -7.60
CA ASP A 170 14.39 2.92 -7.38
C ASP A 170 13.30 3.85 -7.92
N THR A 171 12.92 4.82 -7.10
CA THR A 171 11.86 5.76 -7.43
C THR A 171 12.43 7.16 -7.69
N ASN A 172 11.68 7.98 -8.43
CA ASN A 172 12.07 9.37 -8.70
C ASN A 172 11.04 10.37 -8.13
N GLU A 173 9.97 9.87 -7.51
CA GLU A 173 8.88 10.68 -6.97
C GLU A 173 8.73 10.39 -5.47
N ILE A 174 8.60 11.44 -4.68
CA ILE A 174 8.28 11.33 -3.25
C ILE A 174 6.76 11.23 -3.10
N GLY A 175 6.29 10.33 -2.25
CA GLY A 175 4.88 10.23 -1.88
C GLY A 175 4.39 8.80 -1.69
N LEU A 176 3.08 8.62 -1.87
CA LEU A 176 2.40 7.36 -1.63
C LEU A 176 2.39 6.49 -2.90
N TYR A 177 2.97 5.30 -2.79
CA TYR A 177 2.95 4.25 -3.80
C TYR A 177 1.91 3.22 -3.44
N ARG A 178 1.20 2.73 -4.46
CA ARG A 178 0.28 1.60 -4.33
C ARG A 178 0.87 0.38 -5.00
N VAL A 179 1.05 -0.70 -4.25
CA VAL A 179 1.57 -1.96 -4.78
C VAL A 179 0.45 -2.99 -4.80
N ALA A 180 0.27 -3.65 -5.94
CA ALA A 180 -0.73 -4.69 -6.14
C ALA A 180 -0.07 -5.97 -6.68
N ASN A 181 -0.48 -7.12 -6.16
CA ASN A 181 -0.09 -8.44 -6.66
C ASN A 181 -1.31 -9.37 -6.55
N GLY A 182 -1.93 -9.68 -7.68
CA GLY A 182 -3.19 -10.42 -7.73
C GLY A 182 -4.32 -9.70 -6.99
N LYS A 183 -4.83 -10.32 -5.91
CA LYS A 183 -5.90 -9.75 -5.07
C LYS A 183 -5.39 -8.90 -3.90
N LEU A 184 -4.09 -8.91 -3.65
CA LEU A 184 -3.49 -8.19 -2.53
C LEU A 184 -3.05 -6.81 -2.98
N THR A 185 -3.33 -5.81 -2.15
CA THR A 185 -2.90 -4.43 -2.36
C THR A 185 -2.36 -3.85 -1.06
N THR A 186 -1.26 -3.11 -1.15
CA THR A 186 -0.68 -2.37 -0.02
C THR A 186 -0.27 -0.98 -0.46
N LEU A 187 -0.09 -0.10 0.52
CA LEU A 187 0.41 1.26 0.33
C LEU A 187 1.77 1.38 1.01
N ALA A 188 2.67 2.14 0.41
CA ALA A 188 3.96 2.47 0.99
C ALA A 188 4.29 3.93 0.71
N HIS A 189 4.86 4.63 1.68
CA HIS A 189 5.38 5.97 1.47
C HIS A 189 6.87 5.89 1.14
N VAL A 190 7.28 6.54 0.06
CA VAL A 190 8.69 6.66 -0.35
C VAL A 190 9.08 8.13 -0.29
N GLY A 191 10.19 8.42 0.36
CA GLY A 191 10.67 9.77 0.59
C GLY A 191 11.39 9.91 1.93
N PRO A 192 11.89 11.11 2.24
CA PRO A 192 12.55 11.38 3.51
C PRO A 192 11.60 11.05 4.68
N ILE A 193 12.06 10.19 5.60
CA ILE A 193 11.33 9.83 6.82
C ILE A 193 11.05 11.08 7.69
N ASN A 194 11.86 12.13 7.50
CA ASN A 194 11.83 13.39 8.25
C ASN A 194 11.49 14.59 7.35
N ALA A 195 10.45 14.51 6.52
CA ALA A 195 10.04 15.68 5.74
C ALA A 195 9.50 16.78 6.68
N PRO A 196 9.94 18.05 6.55
CA PRO A 196 9.50 19.14 7.42
C PRO A 196 7.98 19.31 7.48
N GLU A 197 7.27 18.92 6.43
CA GLU A 197 5.81 18.98 6.29
C GLU A 197 5.09 18.06 7.29
N PHE A 198 5.72 16.97 7.74
CA PHE A 198 5.15 16.04 8.73
C PHE A 198 5.59 16.33 10.17
N ALA A 199 6.55 17.25 10.37
CA ALA A 199 7.04 17.60 11.70
C ALA A 199 6.03 18.43 12.51
N ASP A 200 5.15 19.17 11.83
CA ASP A 200 4.15 20.03 12.46
C ASP A 200 2.87 20.06 11.62
N PRO A 201 2.00 19.04 11.73
CA PRO A 201 0.76 18.95 10.96
C PRO A 201 -0.32 19.95 11.45
N VAL A 202 -0.03 20.72 12.50
CA VAL A 202 -0.99 21.68 13.05
C VAL A 202 -1.04 22.92 12.16
N SER A 203 -2.21 23.16 11.57
CA SER A 203 -2.47 24.39 10.82
C SER A 203 -2.20 25.62 11.68
N THR A 204 -1.26 26.46 11.25
CA THR A 204 -0.86 27.68 11.98
C THR A 204 -0.75 28.87 11.04
N THR A 205 -1.23 30.03 11.49
CA THR A 205 -1.10 31.30 10.75
C THR A 205 0.21 32.02 11.07
N ARG A 206 0.89 31.63 12.16
CA ARG A 206 2.06 32.31 12.70
C ARG A 206 3.27 32.28 11.76
N LYS A 207 3.45 31.19 11.00
CA LYS A 207 4.60 31.03 10.08
C LYS A 207 4.53 32.03 8.90
N LEU A 208 3.32 32.34 8.42
CA LEU A 208 3.11 33.22 7.27
C LEU A 208 2.83 34.68 7.65
N GLN A 209 2.51 34.95 8.92
CA GLN A 209 2.13 36.27 9.39
C GLN A 209 3.20 37.36 9.17
N PRO A 210 4.50 37.14 9.47
CA PRO A 210 5.54 38.16 9.21
C PRO A 210 5.66 38.54 7.74
N PHE A 211 5.50 37.57 6.83
CA PHE A 211 5.55 37.82 5.39
C PHE A 211 4.32 38.57 4.89
N ALA A 212 3.14 38.23 5.42
CA ALA A 212 1.91 38.93 5.09
C ALA A 212 1.96 40.40 5.55
N GLU A 213 2.42 40.66 6.77
CA GLU A 213 2.56 42.02 7.31
C GLU A 213 3.57 42.84 6.51
N ALA A 214 4.73 42.26 6.15
CA ALA A 214 5.75 42.93 5.34
C ALA A 214 5.27 43.30 3.91
N THR A 215 4.31 42.56 3.36
CA THR A 215 3.76 42.78 2.00
C THR A 215 2.42 43.54 2.00
N GLY A 216 1.93 43.95 3.18
CA GLY A 216 0.67 44.65 3.37
C GLY A 216 -0.57 43.77 3.16
N GLY A 217 -0.42 42.45 3.28
CA GLY A 217 -1.50 41.45 3.25
C GLY A 217 -1.94 40.99 4.64
N SER A 218 -2.77 39.94 4.69
CA SER A 218 -3.21 39.35 5.96
C SER A 218 -3.29 37.83 5.89
N VAL A 219 -3.08 37.14 7.02
CA VAL A 219 -3.31 35.70 7.17
C VAL A 219 -4.53 35.49 8.03
N ARG A 220 -5.51 34.73 7.53
CA ARG A 220 -6.78 34.48 8.25
C ARG A 220 -7.08 33.00 8.37
N ARG A 221 -7.70 32.65 9.49
CA ARG A 221 -8.31 31.34 9.70
C ARG A 221 -9.70 31.38 9.09
N ILE A 222 -9.98 30.52 8.12
CA ILE A 222 -11.31 30.45 7.48
C ILE A 222 -12.27 29.53 8.21
N SER A 223 -11.76 28.51 8.93
CA SER A 223 -12.55 27.58 9.73
C SER A 223 -12.07 27.63 11.18
N ASP A 224 -13.00 27.79 12.12
CA ASP A 224 -12.70 27.59 13.54
C ASP A 224 -12.74 26.10 13.92
N ALA A 225 -12.41 25.80 15.17
CA ALA A 225 -12.44 24.43 15.72
C ALA A 225 -13.86 23.86 15.87
N SER A 226 -14.88 24.73 15.79
CA SER A 226 -16.30 24.39 15.88
C SER A 226 -16.94 24.14 14.50
N GLY A 227 -16.17 24.29 13.42
CA GLY A 227 -16.64 24.10 12.04
C GLY A 227 -17.35 25.31 11.43
N ASN A 228 -17.32 26.47 12.08
CA ASN A 228 -17.87 27.70 11.49
C ASN A 228 -16.91 28.23 10.41
N LEU A 229 -17.44 28.44 9.22
CA LEU A 229 -16.71 28.94 8.06
C LEU A 229 -16.95 30.44 7.90
N THR A 230 -15.90 31.25 8.08
CA THR A 230 -15.92 32.69 7.84
C THR A 230 -15.01 33.00 6.65
N LEU A 231 -15.62 33.26 5.49
CA LEU A 231 -14.93 33.61 4.26
C LEU A 231 -14.86 35.13 4.11
N PRO A 232 -13.66 35.74 4.15
CA PRO A 232 -13.50 37.16 3.86
C PRO A 232 -13.74 37.44 2.37
N ASN A 233 -14.21 38.63 2.03
CA ASN A 233 -14.42 39.00 0.63
C ASN A 233 -13.07 39.15 -0.10
N ILE A 234 -12.98 38.69 -1.35
CA ILE A 234 -11.74 38.77 -2.15
C ILE A 234 -11.88 39.92 -3.14
N VAL A 235 -11.08 40.97 -2.97
CA VAL A 235 -11.19 42.21 -3.75
C VAL A 235 -9.91 42.42 -4.57
N PRO A 236 -10.00 42.69 -5.90
CA PRO A 236 -8.83 43.02 -6.69
C PRO A 236 -8.27 44.40 -6.26
N VAL A 237 -6.97 44.47 -6.01
CA VAL A 237 -6.28 45.69 -5.56
C VAL A 237 -5.05 46.02 -6.41
N SER A 238 -4.72 47.31 -6.52
CA SER A 238 -3.53 47.77 -7.23
C SER A 238 -2.25 47.46 -6.42
N ARG A 239 -1.08 47.53 -7.08
CA ARG A 239 0.22 47.25 -6.41
C ARG A 239 0.56 48.22 -5.27
N SER A 240 -0.01 49.42 -5.25
CA SER A 240 0.31 50.46 -4.28
C SER A 240 -0.68 50.58 -3.12
N SER A 241 -1.85 49.94 -3.20
CA SER A 241 -2.83 49.93 -2.10
C SER A 241 -2.54 48.80 -1.10
N GLY A 242 -2.94 49.00 0.16
CA GLY A 242 -3.00 47.94 1.16
C GLY A 242 -3.86 46.78 0.66
N ALA A 243 -3.45 45.54 0.96
CA ALA A 243 -4.06 44.32 0.43
C ALA A 243 -4.87 43.56 1.49
N SER A 244 -5.39 44.26 2.51
CA SER A 244 -6.28 43.70 3.52
C SER A 244 -7.05 44.78 4.29
N GLY A 245 -8.27 44.46 4.74
CA GLY A 245 -9.06 45.27 5.69
C GLY A 245 -10.02 44.38 6.49
N ASN A 246 -10.81 44.90 7.44
CA ASN A 246 -11.54 44.07 8.43
C ASN A 246 -12.28 42.84 7.88
N ASP A 247 -12.97 42.93 6.75
CA ASP A 247 -13.75 41.82 6.16
C ASP A 247 -13.36 41.46 4.72
N TRP A 248 -12.15 41.87 4.29
CA TRP A 248 -11.71 41.58 2.93
C TRP A 248 -10.20 41.35 2.83
N ILE A 249 -9.82 40.56 1.83
CA ILE A 249 -8.44 40.30 1.43
C ILE A 249 -8.25 40.78 0.00
N GLY A 250 -7.16 41.51 -0.21
CA GLY A 250 -6.77 42.05 -1.50
C GLY A 250 -6.03 41.02 -2.34
N LEU A 251 -6.53 40.76 -3.55
CA LEU A 251 -5.81 40.02 -4.57
C LEU A 251 -5.10 41.01 -5.49
N ARG A 252 -3.76 41.01 -5.48
CA ARG A 252 -2.97 41.81 -6.42
C ARG A 252 -3.03 41.16 -7.79
N THR A 253 -3.78 41.76 -8.71
CA THR A 253 -3.86 41.27 -10.09
C THR A 253 -2.56 41.57 -10.82
N THR A 254 -1.88 40.57 -11.37
CA THR A 254 -0.86 40.78 -12.38
C THR A 254 -1.54 41.15 -13.70
N GLY A 255 -0.98 42.12 -14.42
CA GLY A 255 -1.51 42.55 -15.72
C GLY A 255 -1.30 41.53 -16.85
N ASP A 256 -0.99 40.28 -16.49
CA ASP A 256 -0.76 39.20 -17.44
C ASP A 256 -2.11 38.79 -18.02
N SER A 257 -2.41 39.37 -19.18
CA SER A 257 -3.57 38.99 -19.97
C SER A 257 -3.15 37.91 -20.95
N VAL A 258 -3.87 36.79 -20.96
CA VAL A 258 -3.78 35.81 -22.04
C VAL A 258 -4.79 36.22 -23.10
N LEU A 259 -4.30 36.47 -24.31
CA LEU A 259 -5.10 36.87 -25.46
C LEU A 259 -5.92 35.65 -25.91
N LYS A 260 -7.15 35.49 -25.38
CA LYS A 260 -7.98 34.29 -25.59
C LYS A 260 -8.58 34.18 -27.00
N ALA A 261 -8.91 35.32 -27.62
CA ALA A 261 -9.44 35.36 -28.99
C ALA A 261 -9.38 36.79 -29.54
N VAL A 262 -9.11 36.91 -30.84
CA VAL A 262 -9.33 38.15 -31.61
C VAL A 262 -10.55 37.90 -32.48
N ASP A 263 -11.71 38.38 -32.05
CA ASP A 263 -12.90 38.37 -32.90
C ASP A 263 -12.83 39.54 -33.89
N ARG A 264 -12.65 39.20 -35.18
CA ARG A 264 -12.78 40.17 -36.28
C ARG A 264 -14.17 40.00 -36.88
N VAL A 265 -15.05 40.94 -36.60
CA VAL A 265 -16.35 40.99 -37.28
C VAL A 265 -16.17 41.64 -38.65
N PRO A 266 -16.38 40.93 -39.77
CA PRO A 266 -16.28 41.54 -41.09
C PRO A 266 -17.40 42.56 -41.29
N LEU A 267 -17.05 43.84 -41.43
CA LEU A 267 -18.00 44.95 -41.60
C LEU A 267 -18.95 44.78 -42.81
N PHE A 268 -18.51 44.03 -43.82
CA PHE A 268 -19.29 43.72 -45.02
C PHE A 268 -19.98 42.33 -44.99
N GLY A 269 -19.73 41.51 -43.95
CA GLY A 269 -20.15 40.11 -43.89
C GLY A 269 -21.50 39.85 -43.20
N GLY A 270 -22.39 40.85 -43.12
CA GLY A 270 -23.66 40.73 -42.41
C GLY A 270 -24.75 41.63 -42.97
N PHE A 271 -25.76 41.95 -42.13
CA PHE A 271 -26.95 42.73 -42.52
C PHE A 271 -26.62 44.09 -43.16
N PHE A 272 -25.52 44.74 -42.77
CA PHE A 272 -25.12 46.01 -43.36
C PHE A 272 -24.69 45.87 -44.83
N GLY A 273 -23.97 44.79 -45.16
CA GLY A 273 -23.61 44.47 -46.54
C GLY A 273 -24.85 44.15 -47.39
N LEU A 274 -25.81 43.39 -46.83
CA LEU A 274 -27.08 43.11 -47.49
C LEU A 274 -27.90 44.38 -47.74
N ALA A 275 -27.97 45.28 -46.75
CA ALA A 275 -28.67 46.56 -46.88
C ALA A 275 -28.08 47.43 -48.00
N LEU A 276 -26.74 47.50 -48.09
CA LEU A 276 -26.05 48.20 -49.17
C LEU A 276 -26.34 47.59 -50.56
N LEU A 277 -26.38 46.26 -50.65
CA LEU A 277 -26.64 45.56 -51.90
C LEU A 277 -28.09 45.75 -52.37
N LEU A 278 -29.05 45.64 -51.45
CA LEU A 278 -30.46 45.94 -51.72
C LEU A 278 -30.66 47.40 -52.13
N PHE A 279 -29.95 48.33 -51.48
CA PHE A 279 -29.99 49.75 -51.85
C PHE A 279 -29.44 49.98 -53.26
N ALA A 280 -28.32 49.34 -53.62
CA ALA A 280 -27.75 49.43 -54.96
C ALA A 280 -28.67 48.85 -56.04
N LEU A 281 -29.28 47.68 -55.79
CA LEU A 281 -30.26 47.07 -56.69
C LEU A 281 -31.52 47.93 -56.84
N GLY A 282 -32.05 48.45 -55.74
CA GLY A 282 -33.20 49.34 -55.76
C GLY A 282 -32.92 50.64 -56.52
N ALA A 283 -31.74 51.23 -56.34
CA ALA A 283 -31.31 52.42 -57.07
C ALA A 283 -31.14 52.15 -58.58
N MET A 284 -30.63 50.98 -58.96
CA MET A 284 -30.46 50.59 -60.35
C MET A 284 -31.81 50.36 -61.05
N TRP A 285 -32.75 49.69 -60.37
CA TRP A 285 -34.09 49.46 -60.89
C TRP A 285 -34.90 50.77 -61.04
N TYR A 286 -34.75 51.70 -60.08
CA TYR A 286 -35.36 53.04 -60.17
C TYR A 286 -34.84 53.87 -61.35
N ARG A 287 -33.58 53.66 -61.75
CA ARG A 287 -32.98 54.39 -62.87
C ARG A 287 -33.41 53.84 -64.23
N GLU A 288 -33.61 52.53 -64.34
CA GLU A 288 -34.02 51.87 -65.59
C GLU A 288 -35.53 51.94 -65.83
N GLY A 289 -36.33 52.09 -64.76
CA GLY A 289 -37.78 52.28 -64.84
C GLY A 289 -38.24 53.72 -65.11
N ARG A 290 -37.32 54.63 -65.46
CA ARG A 290 -37.58 56.05 -65.72
C ARG A 290 -37.29 56.39 -67.19
#